data_AF-A0A6P8J1Z8-F1
#
_entry.id   AF-A0A6P8J1Z8-F1
#
_cell.length_a   1.000
_cell.length_b   1.000
_cell.length_c   1.000
_cell.angle_alpha   90.00
_cell.angle_beta   90.00
_cell.angle_gamma   90.00
#
_symmetry.space_group_name_H-M   'P 1'
#
loop_
_entity.id
_entity.type
_entity.pdbx_description
1 polymer ?
#
loop_
_entity_poly.entity_id
_entity_poly.type
_entity_poly.pdbx_seq_one_letter_code
_entity_poly.pdbx_strand_id
1 'polypeptide(L)'
;MPPFNISCQTCGKQFRTTHSLKKHWLQKHPRINRPKVFSVTADAREVDIPQPERMSKRSLIYKNYMLWLDTVVERINNTLHPKAPAKWNKIELLHVPVEYLKQLLADIGDIEVNAVKEVTHWRPPIMCSSATKITYRTYNLERVEGTFSTKNVPLRKSCNWSGHEELEDTEMPEILTAEDAIQVAMTRGKRKRMTCSSELKIDQDKPTREYDLIWWSDLYKTQGYGKLCLRFYVGKVVFE
;
A
#
# COMPACT_ATOMS: atom_id res chain seq x y z
N MET A 1 15.81 15.24 18.37
CA MET A 1 14.37 15.03 18.64
C MET A 1 14.20 13.66 19.27
N PRO A 2 13.47 13.55 20.38
CA PRO A 2 13.24 12.28 21.05
C PRO A 2 12.34 11.37 20.22
N PRO A 3 12.49 10.04 20.36
CA PRO A 3 11.73 9.09 19.57
C PRO A 3 10.27 9.02 20.05
N PHE A 4 9.32 9.03 19.11
CA PHE A 4 7.96 8.63 19.42
C PHE A 4 7.94 7.18 19.89
N ASN A 5 7.25 6.96 21.00
CA ASN A 5 7.08 5.65 21.60
C ASN A 5 5.58 5.31 21.67
N ILE A 6 5.32 4.02 21.47
CA ILE A 6 4.01 3.42 21.60
C ILE A 6 3.99 2.69 22.94
N SER A 7 3.06 3.07 23.81
CA SER A 7 3.02 2.55 25.17
C SER A 7 2.07 1.35 25.28
N CYS A 8 2.49 0.31 26.00
CA CYS A 8 1.61 -0.79 26.38
C CYS A 8 0.64 -0.30 27.46
N GLN A 9 -0.66 -0.33 27.17
CA GLN A 9 -1.70 0.11 28.11
C GLN A 9 -1.83 -0.76 29.35
N THR A 10 -1.31 -2.00 29.32
CA THR A 10 -1.37 -2.92 30.47
C THR A 10 -0.20 -2.74 31.45
N CYS A 11 1.01 -2.48 30.95
CA CYS A 11 2.21 -2.42 31.80
C CYS A 11 3.06 -1.15 31.66
N GLY A 12 2.65 -0.19 30.84
CA GLY A 12 3.33 1.09 30.63
C GLY A 12 4.64 1.02 29.82
N LYS A 13 5.09 -0.17 29.40
CA LYS A 13 6.33 -0.32 28.62
C LYS A 13 6.23 0.37 27.26
N GLN A 14 7.32 1.02 26.86
CA GLN A 14 7.41 1.81 25.63
C GLN A 14 8.11 1.05 24.51
N PHE A 15 7.60 1.19 23.28
CA PHE A 15 8.10 0.50 22.09
C PHE A 15 8.23 1.47 20.91
N ARG A 16 9.23 1.27 20.05
CA ARG A 16 9.43 2.12 18.85
C ARG A 16 8.50 1.79 17.68
N THR A 17 7.90 0.60 17.69
CA THR A 17 7.00 0.13 16.61
C THR A 17 5.85 -0.68 17.20
N THR A 18 4.72 -0.70 16.50
CA THR A 18 3.59 -1.57 16.90
C THR A 18 3.92 -3.04 16.74
N HIS A 19 4.81 -3.41 15.83
CA HIS A 19 5.30 -4.79 15.72
C HIS A 19 6.00 -5.24 17.01
N SER A 20 6.92 -4.43 17.55
CA SER A 20 7.58 -4.72 18.83
C SER A 20 6.57 -4.79 19.98
N LEU A 21 5.58 -3.89 20.00
CA LEU A 21 4.51 -3.92 20.98
C LEU A 21 3.63 -5.18 20.85
N LYS A 22 3.31 -5.60 19.63
CA LYS A 22 2.53 -6.82 19.34
C LYS A 22 3.26 -8.06 19.84
N LYS A 23 4.56 -8.17 19.56
CA LYS A 23 5.41 -9.26 20.08
C LYS A 23 5.43 -9.26 21.61
N HIS A 24 5.57 -8.09 22.22
CA HIS A 24 5.50 -7.96 23.67
C HIS A 24 4.14 -8.40 24.23
N TRP A 25 3.04 -7.99 23.61
CA TRP A 25 1.69 -8.33 24.04
C TRP A 25 1.44 -9.84 24.00
N LEU A 26 1.84 -10.50 22.90
CA LEU A 26 1.74 -11.95 22.76
C LEU A 26 2.52 -12.70 23.85
N GLN A 27 3.66 -12.16 24.27
CA GLN A 27 4.54 -12.80 25.25
C GLN A 27 4.19 -12.50 26.71
N LYS A 28 3.68 -11.30 27.01
CA LYS A 28 3.49 -10.81 28.38
C LYS A 28 2.02 -10.61 28.76
N HIS A 29 1.12 -10.54 27.79
CA HIS A 29 -0.31 -10.34 27.97
C HIS A 29 -1.16 -11.30 27.11
N PRO A 30 -0.89 -12.62 27.09
CA PRO A 30 -1.53 -13.56 26.15
C PRO A 30 -3.05 -13.71 26.34
N ARG A 31 -3.58 -13.33 27.51
CA ARG A 31 -5.01 -13.44 27.86
C ARG A 31 -5.80 -12.16 27.70
N ILE A 32 -5.16 -11.07 27.29
CA ILE A 32 -5.80 -9.76 27.14
C ILE A 32 -5.91 -9.44 25.67
N ASN A 33 -7.10 -9.06 25.22
CA ASN A 33 -7.27 -8.61 23.84
C ASN A 33 -6.48 -7.32 23.61
N ARG A 34 -5.69 -7.33 22.54
CA ARG A 34 -4.90 -6.17 22.14
C ARG A 34 -5.84 -5.06 21.64
N PRO A 35 -5.71 -3.81 22.14
CA PRO A 35 -6.47 -2.68 21.60
C PRO A 35 -6.06 -2.43 20.14
N LYS A 36 -7.03 -2.04 19.30
CA LYS A 36 -6.75 -1.70 17.89
C LYS A 36 -6.11 -0.31 17.73
N VAL A 37 -6.37 0.58 18.69
CA VAL A 37 -5.87 1.94 18.71
C VAL A 37 -4.82 2.07 19.81
N PHE A 38 -3.64 2.55 19.46
CA PHE A 38 -2.57 2.85 20.41
C PHE A 38 -2.37 4.35 20.48
N SER A 39 -2.29 4.88 21.70
CA SER A 39 -1.76 6.21 21.93
C SER A 39 -0.26 6.21 21.64
N VAL A 40 0.16 7.10 20.77
CA VAL A 40 1.57 7.34 20.46
C VAL A 40 1.93 8.66 21.09
N THR A 41 2.97 8.64 21.92
CA THR A 41 3.47 9.82 22.62
C THR A 41 4.90 10.12 22.22
N ALA A 42 5.24 11.40 22.07
CA ALA A 42 6.61 11.90 22.19
C ALA A 42 6.63 13.02 23.22
N ASP A 43 7.58 12.98 24.15
CA ASP A 43 7.73 14.00 25.20
C ASP A 43 6.42 14.37 25.92
N ALA A 44 5.62 13.36 26.25
CA ALA A 44 4.29 13.52 26.85
C ALA A 44 3.26 14.31 26.02
N ARG A 45 3.54 14.60 24.74
CA ARG A 45 2.56 15.11 23.77
C ARG A 45 1.94 13.95 23.01
N GLU A 46 0.62 13.96 22.91
CA GLU A 46 -0.11 13.06 22.02
C GLU A 46 0.02 13.53 20.58
N VAL A 47 0.23 12.58 19.67
CA VAL A 47 0.23 12.84 18.23
C VAL A 47 -1.17 12.62 17.69
N ASP A 48 -1.69 13.58 16.94
CA ASP A 48 -2.89 13.36 16.15
C ASP A 48 -2.58 12.39 15.00
N ILE A 49 -3.06 11.15 15.15
CA ILE A 49 -2.90 10.10 14.15
C ILE A 49 -4.24 9.97 13.44
N PRO A 50 -4.30 10.24 12.12
CA PRO A 50 -5.51 10.03 11.34
C PRO A 50 -6.02 8.60 11.52
N GLN A 51 -7.25 8.49 12.02
CA GLN A 51 -7.94 7.21 12.21
C GLN A 51 -8.82 6.89 11.00
N PRO A 52 -9.10 5.60 10.74
CA PRO A 52 -10.04 5.19 9.70
C PRO A 52 -11.40 5.87 9.89
N GLU A 53 -11.87 6.55 8.85
CA GLU A 53 -13.16 7.25 8.88
C GLU A 53 -13.82 7.18 7.50
N ARG A 54 -15.11 6.81 7.47
CA ARG A 54 -15.86 6.65 6.23
C ARG A 54 -16.50 7.97 5.81
N MET A 55 -16.20 8.41 4.60
CA MET A 55 -16.91 9.50 3.96
C MET A 55 -18.28 9.04 3.44
N SER A 56 -19.23 9.99 3.38
CA SER A 56 -20.53 9.73 2.77
C SER A 56 -20.38 9.52 1.26
N LYS A 57 -20.86 8.37 0.76
CA LYS A 57 -20.87 8.04 -0.68
C LYS A 57 -21.63 9.03 -1.56
N ARG A 58 -22.56 9.80 -0.96
CA ARG A 58 -23.35 10.82 -1.66
C ARG A 58 -22.60 12.15 -1.80
N SER A 59 -21.54 12.35 -1.01
CA SER A 59 -20.78 13.62 -1.00
C SER A 59 -19.97 13.82 -2.28
N LEU A 60 -19.78 15.07 -2.67
CA LEU A 60 -18.87 15.43 -3.76
C LEU A 60 -17.41 15.02 -3.44
N ILE A 61 -17.02 15.12 -2.16
CA ILE A 61 -15.69 14.74 -1.68
C ILE A 61 -15.41 13.26 -1.96
N TYR A 62 -16.38 12.37 -1.72
CA TYR A 62 -16.24 10.94 -2.02
C TYR A 62 -16.10 10.70 -3.53
N LYS A 63 -16.85 11.41 -4.37
CA LYS A 63 -16.71 11.29 -5.84
C LYS A 63 -15.30 11.69 -6.28
N ASN A 64 -14.78 12.79 -5.75
CA ASN A 64 -13.42 13.25 -6.03
C ASN A 64 -12.36 12.26 -5.50
N TYR A 65 -12.60 11.64 -4.35
CA TYR A 65 -11.75 10.57 -3.82
C TYR A 65 -11.69 9.36 -4.76
N MET A 66 -12.83 8.93 -5.33
CA MET A 66 -12.84 7.81 -6.27
C MET A 66 -12.04 8.13 -7.54
N LEU A 67 -12.20 9.35 -8.08
CA LEU A 67 -11.41 9.79 -9.24
C LEU A 67 -9.91 9.85 -8.91
N TRP A 68 -9.57 10.39 -7.73
CA TRP A 68 -8.19 10.38 -7.25
C TRP A 68 -7.67 8.95 -7.09
N LEU A 69 -8.46 8.03 -6.55
CA LEU A 69 -8.09 6.63 -6.37
C LEU A 69 -7.80 5.96 -7.72
N ASP A 70 -8.61 6.19 -8.75
CA ASP A 70 -8.35 5.71 -10.11
C ASP A 70 -6.96 6.13 -10.61
N THR A 71 -6.60 7.40 -10.43
CA THR A 71 -5.25 7.88 -10.81
C THR A 71 -4.13 7.22 -10.00
N VAL A 72 -4.38 6.88 -8.74
CA VAL A 72 -3.41 6.15 -7.91
C VAL A 72 -3.24 4.72 -8.43
N VAL A 73 -4.32 4.06 -8.81
CA VAL A 73 -4.31 2.70 -9.36
C VAL A 73 -3.53 2.65 -10.67
N GLU A 74 -3.76 3.60 -11.58
CA GLU A 74 -2.99 3.70 -12.83
C GLU A 74 -1.49 3.85 -12.56
N ARG A 75 -1.12 4.68 -11.58
CA ARG A 75 0.28 4.85 -11.17
C ARG A 75 0.87 3.57 -10.59
N ILE A 76 0.09 2.76 -9.86
CA ILE A 76 0.52 1.44 -9.38
C ILE A 76 0.71 0.49 -10.57
N ASN A 77 -0.29 0.37 -11.46
CA ASN A 77 -0.24 -0.50 -12.62
C ASN A 77 0.96 -0.18 -13.53
N ASN A 78 1.29 1.10 -13.71
CA ASN A 78 2.46 1.54 -14.47
C ASN A 78 3.80 1.01 -13.93
N THR A 79 3.88 0.63 -12.65
CA THR A 79 5.09 0.01 -12.09
C THR A 79 5.33 -1.43 -12.57
N LEU A 80 4.31 -2.07 -13.15
CA LEU A 80 4.41 -3.41 -13.75
C LEU A 80 5.00 -3.39 -15.16
N HIS A 81 5.07 -2.22 -15.81
CA HIS A 81 5.62 -2.08 -17.17
C HIS A 81 7.07 -2.58 -17.24
N PRO A 82 7.50 -3.34 -18.27
CA PRO A 82 8.79 -4.05 -18.33
C PRO A 82 9.99 -3.15 -18.10
N LYS A 83 9.97 -1.92 -18.61
CA LYS A 83 11.02 -0.90 -18.39
C LYS A 83 11.15 -0.42 -16.95
N ALA A 84 10.14 -0.59 -16.11
CA ALA A 84 10.25 -0.30 -14.68
C ALA A 84 11.17 -1.33 -14.01
N PRO A 85 12.07 -0.93 -13.10
CA PRO A 85 12.95 -1.89 -12.42
C PRO A 85 12.19 -2.72 -11.37
N ALA A 86 12.64 -3.97 -11.15
CA ALA A 86 12.20 -4.79 -10.02
C ALA A 86 12.83 -4.25 -8.72
N LYS A 87 12.05 -3.49 -7.94
CA LYS A 87 12.50 -2.88 -6.69
C LYS A 87 11.34 -2.46 -5.81
N TRP A 88 11.70 -1.87 -4.67
CA TRP A 88 10.80 -1.05 -3.88
C TRP A 88 10.36 0.18 -4.68
N ASN A 89 9.08 0.21 -5.01
CA ASN A 89 8.44 1.35 -5.62
C ASN A 89 7.91 2.29 -4.54
N LYS A 90 7.95 3.58 -4.86
CA LYS A 90 7.40 4.65 -4.02
C LYS A 90 6.61 5.61 -4.90
N ILE A 91 5.31 5.66 -4.67
CA ILE A 91 4.41 6.60 -5.35
C ILE A 91 4.19 7.76 -4.38
N GLU A 92 4.70 8.94 -4.72
CA GLU A 92 4.47 10.16 -3.95
C GLU A 92 3.23 10.89 -4.47
N LEU A 93 2.32 11.21 -3.55
CA LEU A 93 1.09 11.95 -3.76
C LEU A 93 1.18 13.21 -2.88
N LEU A 94 1.26 14.36 -3.54
CA LEU A 94 1.43 15.66 -2.90
C LEU A 94 0.05 16.28 -2.64
N HIS A 95 -0.06 17.06 -1.57
CA HIS A 95 -1.25 17.86 -1.26
C HIS A 95 -2.56 17.03 -1.23
N VAL A 96 -2.52 15.89 -0.55
CA VAL A 96 -3.64 14.97 -0.40
C VAL A 96 -4.49 15.40 0.80
N PRO A 97 -5.83 15.50 0.67
CA PRO A 97 -6.72 15.73 1.81
C PRO A 97 -6.62 14.61 2.85
N VAL A 98 -6.64 14.95 4.14
CA VAL A 98 -6.59 13.97 5.23
C VAL A 98 -7.78 13.01 5.18
N GLU A 99 -8.94 13.48 4.71
CA GLU A 99 -10.16 12.69 4.54
C GLU A 99 -9.95 11.53 3.54
N TYR A 100 -9.10 11.72 2.53
CA TYR A 100 -8.78 10.67 1.56
C TYR A 100 -7.94 9.58 2.23
N LEU A 101 -6.97 9.97 3.07
CA LEU A 101 -6.23 9.02 3.87
C LEU A 101 -7.17 8.27 4.82
N LYS A 102 -8.02 8.97 5.57
CA LYS A 102 -8.95 8.34 6.53
C LYS A 102 -9.88 7.33 5.85
N GLN A 103 -10.43 7.70 4.68
CA GLN A 103 -11.25 6.82 3.87
C GLN A 103 -10.45 5.61 3.38
N LEU A 104 -9.22 5.82 2.88
CA LEU A 104 -8.35 4.74 2.38
C LEU A 104 -7.97 3.77 3.50
N LEU A 105 -7.65 4.27 4.70
CA LEU A 105 -7.40 3.45 5.88
C LEU A 105 -8.63 2.61 6.23
N ALA A 106 -9.84 3.18 6.10
CA ALA A 106 -11.08 2.47 6.33
C ALA A 106 -11.37 1.43 5.24
N ASP A 107 -11.05 1.72 3.97
CA ASP A 107 -11.22 0.80 2.83
C ASP A 107 -10.34 -0.45 3.01
N ILE A 108 -9.06 -0.28 3.34
CA ILE A 108 -8.14 -1.39 3.58
C ILE A 108 -8.57 -2.18 4.82
N GLY A 109 -8.94 -1.49 5.90
CA GLY A 109 -9.55 -2.06 7.11
C GLY A 109 -8.60 -2.84 8.03
N ASP A 110 -7.55 -3.47 7.52
CA ASP A 110 -6.56 -4.24 8.29
C ASP A 110 -5.17 -3.59 8.38
N ILE A 111 -5.12 -2.30 8.08
CA ILE A 111 -3.88 -1.52 8.14
C ILE A 111 -3.69 -0.93 9.54
N GLU A 112 -2.51 -1.16 10.12
CA GLU A 112 -2.16 -0.64 11.45
C GLU A 112 -1.07 0.42 11.34
N VAL A 113 -1.08 1.41 12.25
CA VAL A 113 0.08 2.28 12.45
C VAL A 113 1.26 1.38 12.82
N ASN A 114 2.38 1.49 12.10
CA ASN A 114 3.62 0.77 12.37
C ASN A 114 4.61 1.62 13.18
N ALA A 115 4.80 2.86 12.74
CA ALA A 115 5.76 3.79 13.35
C ALA A 115 5.35 5.24 13.13
N VAL A 116 5.66 6.09 14.11
CA VAL A 116 5.58 7.54 14.01
C VAL A 116 6.98 8.08 14.26
N LYS A 117 7.42 9.05 13.47
CA LYS A 117 8.76 9.65 13.56
C LYS A 117 8.71 11.14 13.28
N GLU A 118 9.49 11.90 14.01
CA GLU A 118 9.79 13.28 13.67
C GLU A 118 11.03 13.26 12.79
N VAL A 119 10.94 13.82 11.59
CA VAL A 119 11.99 13.74 10.58
C VAL A 119 12.11 15.04 9.84
N THR A 120 13.34 15.48 9.62
CA THR A 120 13.64 16.58 8.72
C THR A 120 13.29 16.19 7.29
N HIS A 121 12.62 17.08 6.55
CA HIS A 121 12.32 16.89 5.13
C HIS A 121 13.10 17.92 4.29
N TRP A 122 14.32 17.56 3.88
CA TRP A 122 15.19 18.40 3.05
C TRP A 122 15.12 17.99 1.57
N ARG A 123 13.91 17.85 1.01
CA ARG A 123 13.72 17.51 -0.41
C ARG A 123 12.80 18.51 -1.11
N PRO A 124 13.18 19.05 -2.28
CA PRO A 124 12.29 19.89 -3.08
C PRO A 124 10.94 19.21 -3.38
N PRO A 125 9.84 19.98 -3.51
CA PRO A 125 9.76 21.43 -3.42
C PRO A 125 9.60 21.98 -1.98
N ILE A 126 9.48 21.11 -0.96
CA ILE A 126 9.14 21.52 0.40
C ILE A 126 10.29 21.21 1.33
N MET A 127 10.92 22.22 1.88
CA MET A 127 12.00 22.06 2.85
C MET A 127 11.45 22.33 4.25
N CYS A 128 11.49 21.36 5.14
CA CYS A 128 11.05 21.52 6.53
C CYS A 128 12.08 20.94 7.51
N SER A 129 12.39 21.71 8.55
CA SER A 129 13.30 21.31 9.63
C SER A 129 12.72 20.22 10.52
N SER A 130 11.39 20.10 10.57
CA SER A 130 10.70 19.04 11.28
C SER A 130 9.36 18.71 10.63
N ALA A 131 9.08 17.42 10.47
CA ALA A 131 7.78 16.95 10.02
C ALA A 131 7.47 15.58 10.62
N THR A 132 6.21 15.39 10.99
CA THR A 132 5.65 14.16 11.52
C THR A 132 5.37 13.19 10.38
N LYS A 133 6.11 12.09 10.39
CA LYS A 133 5.97 10.97 9.46
C LYS A 133 5.31 9.81 10.16
N ILE A 134 4.10 9.46 9.73
CA ILE A 134 3.32 8.31 10.19
C ILE A 134 3.42 7.22 9.12
N THR A 135 3.79 6.01 9.52
CA THR A 135 3.85 4.85 8.62
C THR A 135 2.79 3.86 9.07
N TYR A 136 1.81 3.61 8.21
CA TYR A 136 0.84 2.53 8.35
C TYR A 136 1.29 1.35 7.50
N ARG A 137 0.99 0.13 7.95
CA ARG A 137 1.47 -1.10 7.33
C ARG A 137 0.41 -2.18 7.30
N THR A 138 0.33 -2.88 6.18
CA THR A 138 -0.41 -4.14 6.03
C THR A 138 0.44 -5.16 5.28
N TYR A 139 0.11 -6.43 5.47
CA TYR A 139 0.68 -7.58 4.77
C TYR A 139 -0.38 -8.31 3.94
N ASN A 140 -1.58 -7.75 3.83
CA ASN A 140 -2.71 -8.40 3.19
C ASN A 140 -2.92 -7.89 1.76
N LEU A 141 -2.46 -8.69 0.79
CA LEU A 141 -2.62 -8.37 -0.64
C LEU A 141 -4.09 -8.26 -1.04
N GLU A 142 -4.96 -9.15 -0.55
CA GLU A 142 -6.38 -9.18 -0.93
C GLU A 142 -7.12 -7.92 -0.50
N ARG A 143 -6.79 -7.38 0.67
CA ARG A 143 -7.38 -6.12 1.16
C ARG A 143 -6.91 -4.92 0.36
N VAL A 144 -5.62 -4.89 0.01
CA VAL A 144 -5.05 -3.86 -0.86
C VAL A 144 -5.73 -3.94 -2.22
N GLU A 145 -5.80 -5.11 -2.83
CA GLU A 145 -6.49 -5.31 -4.10
C GLU A 145 -7.97 -4.91 -4.03
N GLY A 146 -8.73 -5.40 -3.05
CA GLY A 146 -10.15 -5.06 -2.92
C GLY A 146 -10.40 -3.56 -2.71
N THR A 147 -9.43 -2.84 -2.16
CA THR A 147 -9.49 -1.37 -2.00
C THR A 147 -9.20 -0.64 -3.31
N PHE A 148 -8.17 -1.08 -4.03
CA PHE A 148 -7.68 -0.40 -5.24
C PHE A 148 -8.33 -0.93 -6.53
N SER A 149 -9.13 -1.99 -6.48
CA SER A 149 -9.94 -2.45 -7.61
C SER A 149 -11.19 -1.58 -7.73
N THR A 150 -11.03 -0.42 -8.36
CA THR A 150 -12.14 0.48 -8.64
C THR A 150 -12.92 0.01 -9.87
N LYS A 151 -14.12 0.58 -10.08
CA LYS A 151 -14.96 0.24 -11.24
C LYS A 151 -14.34 0.66 -12.57
N ASN A 152 -13.53 1.71 -12.58
CA ASN A 152 -12.99 2.30 -13.79
C ASN A 152 -11.62 1.70 -14.13
N VAL A 153 -10.78 1.46 -13.11
CA VAL A 153 -9.42 0.94 -13.29
C VAL A 153 -9.18 -0.17 -12.27
N PRO A 154 -9.16 -1.45 -12.69
CA PRO A 154 -8.82 -2.53 -11.79
C PRO A 154 -7.32 -2.48 -11.43
N LEU A 155 -7.00 -2.82 -10.17
CA LEU A 155 -5.62 -3.05 -9.78
C LEU A 155 -5.13 -4.35 -10.42
N ARG A 156 -3.99 -4.30 -11.10
CA ARG A 156 -3.35 -5.50 -11.65
C ARG A 156 -2.34 -6.06 -10.65
N LYS A 157 -2.46 -7.35 -10.32
CA LYS A 157 -1.48 -8.07 -9.49
C LYS A 157 -0.24 -8.44 -10.26
N SER A 158 -0.44 -8.93 -11.46
CA SER A 158 0.60 -9.38 -12.37
C SER A 158 0.32 -8.88 -13.78
N CYS A 159 1.36 -8.86 -14.59
CA CYS A 159 1.26 -8.50 -15.99
C CYS A 159 2.39 -9.19 -16.75
N ASN A 160 2.03 -9.82 -17.87
CA ASN A 160 2.95 -10.56 -18.72
C ASN A 160 3.23 -9.74 -19.99
N TRP A 161 4.46 -9.81 -20.49
CA TRP A 161 4.92 -8.96 -21.58
C TRP A 161 5.70 -9.75 -22.62
N SER A 162 5.53 -9.38 -23.88
CA SER A 162 6.39 -9.75 -25.02
C SER A 162 7.07 -8.49 -25.54
N GLY A 163 8.32 -8.26 -25.14
CA GLY A 163 9.06 -7.02 -25.39
C GLY A 163 8.42 -5.82 -24.70
N HIS A 164 7.65 -5.04 -25.45
CA HIS A 164 6.92 -3.85 -24.95
C HIS A 164 5.40 -4.00 -25.05
N GLU A 165 4.93 -5.14 -25.53
CA GLU A 165 3.51 -5.42 -25.68
C GLU A 165 3.02 -6.25 -24.51
N GLU A 166 1.95 -5.79 -23.88
CA GLU A 166 1.27 -6.53 -22.82
C GLU A 166 0.57 -7.74 -23.45
N LEU A 167 0.76 -8.89 -22.82
CA LEU A 167 0.05 -10.12 -23.15
C LEU A 167 -1.21 -10.16 -22.30
N GLU A 168 -2.37 -10.27 -22.95
CA GLU A 168 -3.60 -10.58 -22.25
C GLU A 168 -3.46 -11.96 -21.61
N ASP A 169 -3.87 -12.08 -20.34
CA ASP A 169 -4.01 -13.36 -19.67
C ASP A 169 -5.15 -14.13 -20.35
N THR A 170 -4.82 -14.80 -21.45
CA THR A 170 -5.75 -15.71 -22.11
C THR A 170 -5.75 -16.98 -21.29
N GLU A 171 -6.80 -17.18 -20.50
CA GLU A 171 -7.11 -18.47 -19.90
C GLU A 171 -6.99 -19.53 -21.01
N MET A 172 -6.18 -20.55 -20.75
CA MET A 172 -6.08 -21.67 -21.69
C MET A 172 -7.46 -22.35 -21.69
N PRO A 173 -8.12 -22.49 -22.85
CA PRO A 173 -9.35 -23.25 -22.93
C PRO A 173 -9.11 -24.65 -22.36
N GLU A 174 -10.02 -25.11 -21.51
CA GLU A 174 -10.04 -26.50 -21.08
C GLU A 174 -10.16 -27.38 -22.33
N ILE A 175 -9.17 -28.25 -22.55
CA ILE A 175 -9.16 -29.15 -23.71
C ILE A 175 -10.07 -30.33 -23.38
N LEU A 176 -11.33 -30.25 -23.78
CA LEU A 176 -12.31 -31.32 -23.57
C LEU A 176 -12.44 -32.21 -24.81
N THR A 177 -12.14 -31.69 -26.01
CA THR A 177 -12.24 -32.42 -27.27
C THR A 177 -10.96 -32.36 -28.13
N ALA A 178 -10.88 -33.22 -29.14
CA ALA A 178 -9.80 -33.23 -30.12
C ALA A 178 -9.79 -31.96 -31.00
N GLU A 179 -10.95 -31.35 -31.25
CA GLU A 179 -11.07 -30.09 -31.98
C GLU A 179 -10.53 -28.93 -31.15
N ASP A 180 -10.83 -28.91 -29.84
CA ASP A 180 -10.24 -27.95 -28.89
C ASP A 180 -8.72 -28.08 -28.85
N ALA A 181 -8.19 -29.31 -28.88
CA ALA A 181 -6.74 -29.55 -28.89
C ALA A 181 -6.06 -28.96 -30.14
N ILE A 182 -6.69 -29.08 -31.32
CA ILE A 182 -6.20 -28.51 -32.57
C ILE A 182 -6.29 -26.99 -32.53
N GLN A 183 -7.39 -26.42 -32.04
CA GLN A 183 -7.60 -24.98 -31.95
C GLN A 183 -6.64 -24.34 -30.94
N VAL A 184 -6.36 -25.02 -29.82
CA VAL A 184 -5.34 -24.67 -28.84
C VAL A 184 -3.93 -24.78 -29.44
N ALA A 185 -3.63 -25.80 -30.25
CA ALA A 185 -2.34 -25.93 -30.92
C ALA A 185 -2.10 -24.81 -31.97
N MET A 186 -3.13 -24.47 -32.76
CA MET A 186 -3.06 -23.38 -33.75
C MET A 186 -2.89 -22.01 -33.09
N THR A 187 -3.53 -21.77 -31.94
CA THR A 187 -3.35 -20.54 -31.16
C THR A 187 -1.97 -20.51 -30.50
N ARG A 188 -1.46 -21.63 -29.98
CA ARG A 188 -0.08 -21.74 -29.44
C ARG A 188 0.98 -21.38 -30.47
N GLY A 189 0.82 -21.79 -31.73
CA GLY A 189 1.76 -21.42 -32.81
C GLY A 189 1.80 -19.93 -33.15
N LYS A 190 0.78 -19.16 -32.75
CA LYS A 190 0.68 -17.70 -32.96
C LYS A 190 0.93 -16.88 -31.70
N ARG A 191 1.14 -17.51 -30.54
CA ARG A 191 1.34 -16.81 -29.27
C ARG A 191 2.69 -16.11 -29.27
N LYS A 192 2.66 -14.82 -28.94
CA LYS A 192 3.86 -14.02 -28.69
C LYS A 192 4.59 -14.61 -27.48
N ARG A 193 5.90 -14.77 -27.59
CA ARG A 193 6.74 -15.33 -26.52
C ARG A 193 6.79 -14.35 -25.35
N MET A 194 6.46 -14.82 -24.16
CA MET A 194 6.63 -14.03 -22.95
C MET A 194 8.12 -13.79 -22.72
N THR A 195 8.50 -12.53 -22.55
CA THR A 195 9.87 -12.08 -22.26
C THR A 195 10.01 -11.52 -20.85
N CYS A 196 8.92 -11.05 -20.23
CA CYS A 196 8.94 -10.54 -18.87
C CYS A 196 7.59 -10.78 -18.18
N SER A 197 7.63 -11.16 -16.91
CA SER A 197 6.46 -11.17 -16.02
C SER A 197 6.74 -10.28 -14.82
N SER A 198 5.82 -9.38 -14.51
CA SER A 198 5.88 -8.45 -13.38
C SER A 198 4.79 -8.80 -12.38
N GLU A 199 5.08 -8.70 -11.09
CA GLU A 199 4.15 -9.08 -10.02
C GLU A 199 4.30 -8.17 -8.79
N LEU A 200 3.17 -7.65 -8.30
CA LEU A 200 3.07 -6.96 -7.02
C LEU A 200 3.18 -7.98 -5.89
N LYS A 201 4.19 -7.82 -5.03
CA LYS A 201 4.50 -8.79 -3.97
C LYS A 201 4.22 -8.21 -2.60
N ILE A 202 3.11 -8.62 -2.02
CA ILE A 202 2.72 -8.35 -0.63
C ILE A 202 2.52 -9.69 0.05
N ASP A 203 3.27 -9.96 1.12
CA ASP A 203 3.43 -11.28 1.71
C ASP A 203 3.90 -11.13 3.16
N GLN A 204 3.21 -11.80 4.08
CA GLN A 204 3.48 -11.76 5.51
C GLN A 204 4.73 -12.55 5.91
N ASP A 205 5.07 -13.60 5.15
CA ASP A 205 6.16 -14.52 5.49
C ASP A 205 7.53 -13.98 5.07
N LYS A 206 7.54 -12.92 4.26
CA LYS A 206 8.77 -12.24 3.82
C LYS A 206 8.79 -10.81 4.34
N PRO A 207 9.72 -10.46 5.24
CA PRO A 207 9.77 -9.13 5.87
C PRO A 207 10.00 -7.97 4.89
N THR A 208 10.34 -8.26 3.63
CA THR A 208 10.51 -7.28 2.56
C THR A 208 9.32 -7.19 1.59
N ARG A 209 8.15 -7.71 1.95
CA ARG A 209 6.94 -7.70 1.11
C ARG A 209 5.76 -7.10 1.85
N GLU A 210 6.01 -5.98 2.51
CA GLU A 210 4.99 -5.17 3.17
C GLU A 210 4.44 -4.08 2.25
N TYR A 211 3.19 -3.70 2.48
CA TYR A 211 2.59 -2.51 1.89
C TYR A 211 2.53 -1.41 2.95
N ASP A 212 3.24 -0.31 2.68
CA ASP A 212 3.31 0.84 3.57
C ASP A 212 2.51 2.03 2.98
N LEU A 213 1.61 2.60 3.77
CA LEU A 213 1.10 3.96 3.57
C LEU A 213 1.86 4.91 4.49
N ILE A 214 2.60 5.85 3.92
CA ILE A 214 3.41 6.81 4.66
C ILE A 214 2.77 8.18 4.54
N TRP A 215 2.24 8.68 5.64
CA TRP A 215 1.63 10.00 5.74
C TRP A 215 2.59 11.00 6.37
N TRP A 216 2.63 12.20 5.80
CA TRP A 216 3.28 13.36 6.39
C TRP A 216 2.22 14.43 6.63
N SER A 217 1.89 14.68 7.90
CA SER A 217 0.74 15.48 8.30
C SER A 217 0.97 16.99 8.29
N ASP A 218 2.21 17.43 8.39
CA ASP A 218 2.61 18.80 8.73
C ASP A 218 3.66 19.38 7.76
N LEU A 219 3.81 18.77 6.57
CA LEU A 219 4.67 19.32 5.52
C LEU A 219 4.13 20.61 4.91
N TYR A 220 2.80 20.78 4.90
CA TYR A 220 2.14 21.94 4.33
C TYR A 220 1.65 22.86 5.45
N LYS A 221 1.66 24.18 5.20
CA LYS A 221 1.03 25.15 6.11
C LYS A 221 -0.50 25.04 6.10
N THR A 222 -1.07 24.55 5.00
CA THR A 222 -2.51 24.34 4.86
C THR A 222 -2.95 23.19 5.76
N GLN A 223 -3.86 23.48 6.69
CA GLN A 223 -4.44 22.45 7.55
C GLN A 223 -5.30 21.47 6.73
N GLY A 224 -5.32 20.20 7.16
CA GLY A 224 -6.12 19.15 6.52
C GLY A 224 -5.48 18.53 5.27
N TYR A 225 -4.28 18.95 4.87
CA TYR A 225 -3.57 18.37 3.72
C TYR A 225 -2.20 17.84 4.11
N GLY A 226 -1.78 16.76 3.47
CA GLY A 226 -0.50 16.12 3.73
C GLY A 226 0.11 15.50 2.48
N LYS A 227 1.29 14.90 2.66
CA LYS A 227 1.95 14.10 1.62
C LYS A 227 1.71 12.64 1.94
N LEU A 228 1.09 11.92 1.01
CA LEU A 228 0.93 10.47 1.10
C LEU A 228 1.97 9.80 0.20
N CYS A 229 2.65 8.77 0.71
CA CYS A 229 3.50 7.92 -0.10
C CYS A 229 3.06 6.47 0.03
N LEU A 230 2.77 5.82 -1.09
CA LEU A 230 2.55 4.38 -1.15
C LEU A 230 3.90 3.72 -1.40
N ARG A 231 4.25 2.71 -0.62
CA ARG A 231 5.49 1.95 -0.79
C ARG A 231 5.19 0.46 -0.80
N PHE A 232 5.65 -0.20 -1.84
CA PHE A 232 5.41 -1.62 -2.10
C PHE A 232 6.52 -2.19 -2.99
N TYR A 233 6.62 -3.52 -3.05
CA TYR A 233 7.63 -4.20 -3.85
C TYR A 233 7.01 -4.78 -5.12
N VAL A 234 7.69 -4.59 -6.26
CA VAL A 234 7.35 -5.26 -7.52
C VAL A 234 8.49 -6.18 -7.90
N GLY A 235 8.20 -7.47 -8.02
CA GLY A 235 9.12 -8.46 -8.55
C GLY A 235 8.98 -8.57 -10.06
N LYS A 236 10.08 -8.96 -10.73
CA LYS A 236 10.06 -9.27 -12.16
C LYS A 236 10.85 -10.53 -12.45
N VAL A 237 10.41 -11.26 -13.46
CA VAL A 237 11.07 -12.42 -14.02
C VAL A 237 11.26 -12.15 -15.50
N VAL A 238 12.51 -12.18 -15.96
CA VAL A 238 12.86 -12.03 -17.37
C VAL A 238 13.07 -13.42 -17.95
N PHE A 239 12.48 -13.68 -19.11
CA PHE A 239 12.59 -14.93 -19.83
C PHE A 239 13.46 -14.70 -21.07
N GLU A 240 14.52 -15.49 -21.20
CA GLU A 240 15.35 -15.59 -22.40
C GLU A 240 14.68 -16.48 -23.44
#